data_AF-A0A0J8U5F5-F1
#
_entry.id   AF-A0A0J8U5F5-F1
#
_cell.length_a   1.000
_cell.length_b   1.000
_cell.length_c   1.000
_cell.angle_alpha   90.00
_cell.angle_beta   90.00
_cell.angle_gamma   90.00
#
_symmetry.space_group_name_H-M   'P 1'
#
loop_
_entity.id
_entity.type
_entity.pdbx_description
1 polymer ?
#
loop_
_entity_poly.entity_id
_entity_poly.type
_entity_poly.pdbx_seq_one_letter_code
_entity_poly.pdbx_strand_id
1 'polypeptide(L)'
;MAATAPEPSSTDVVIVGNGPSALLLSYILHGNIPFYNPRTPHPDPILHEKLKDAPKLLDLDVDKLTDHFEASRYSYSTQALPLNSLLDSLARPNADTDDTERNTCLEWRHLPEAAVPHVVLGDAPRPGGQWTECPKRTTWDIQSLSYAGMLSLPGYSFAEYHQDRFGSKLPPFTRPSRREIADYYTAYPAAVGISDSVRSAETVANVSRTDSGFYIASHNLSCKFLVLASGIFTEPKPARPLLQPLLDIPASRSTQPAARNPLLVIGSGFSAADAIISAPKDQKIIHIFKWDDKRPSPLKACHQQAYPEYAESGPVSTRACPIHW
;
A
#
# COMPACT_ATOMS: atom_id res chain seq x y z
N MET A 1 -8.03 -4.62 -49.91
CA MET A 1 -6.75 -4.27 -49.25
C MET A 1 -6.91 -4.65 -47.79
N ALA A 2 -6.17 -5.63 -47.29
CA ALA A 2 -6.15 -5.92 -45.86
C ALA A 2 -5.42 -4.77 -45.17
N ALA A 3 -6.08 -4.08 -44.25
CA ALA A 3 -5.42 -3.07 -43.42
C ALA A 3 -4.33 -3.79 -42.62
N THR A 4 -3.07 -3.45 -42.88
CA THR A 4 -1.93 -3.88 -42.06
C THR A 4 -2.21 -3.39 -40.64
N ALA A 5 -2.27 -4.33 -39.69
CA ALA A 5 -2.39 -3.99 -38.29
C ALA A 5 -1.25 -3.02 -37.91
N PRO A 6 -1.52 -2.01 -37.07
CA PRO A 6 -0.46 -1.08 -36.65
C PRO A 6 0.68 -1.86 -35.98
N GLU A 7 1.92 -1.53 -36.34
CA GLU A 7 3.11 -2.10 -35.73
C GLU A 7 3.05 -1.93 -34.20
N PRO A 8 3.45 -2.96 -33.42
CA PRO A 8 3.41 -2.89 -31.98
C PRO A 8 4.35 -1.78 -31.49
N SER A 9 3.84 -0.97 -30.56
CA SER A 9 4.69 -0.03 -29.82
C SER A 9 5.71 -0.81 -28.98
N SER A 10 6.86 -0.19 -28.68
CA SER A 10 7.92 -0.85 -27.88
C SER A 10 8.46 0.08 -26.80
N THR A 11 8.74 -0.49 -25.63
CA THR A 11 9.39 0.18 -24.49
C THR A 11 10.30 -0.80 -23.76
N ASP A 12 11.15 -0.35 -22.85
CA ASP A 12 12.06 -1.24 -22.13
C ASP A 12 11.32 -1.98 -20.99
N VAL A 13 10.52 -1.27 -20.21
CA VAL A 13 9.81 -1.84 -19.05
C VAL A 13 8.30 -1.58 -19.12
N VAL A 14 7.50 -2.60 -18.86
CA VAL A 14 6.07 -2.44 -18.56
C VAL A 14 5.81 -2.84 -17.12
N ILE A 15 5.15 -1.96 -16.38
CA ILE A 15 4.70 -2.20 -15.00
C ILE A 15 3.18 -2.42 -15.05
N VAL A 16 2.72 -3.59 -14.61
CA VAL A 16 1.29 -3.92 -14.53
C VAL A 16 0.78 -3.63 -13.13
N GLY A 17 -0.23 -2.77 -13.03
CA GLY A 17 -0.74 -2.16 -11.80
C GLY A 17 -0.31 -0.70 -11.69
N ASN A 18 -1.15 0.14 -11.05
CA ASN A 18 -0.89 1.57 -10.84
C ASN A 18 -1.00 1.97 -9.35
N GLY A 19 -0.72 1.02 -8.45
CA GLY A 19 -0.65 1.25 -7.01
C GLY A 19 0.68 1.88 -6.56
N PRO A 20 0.84 2.12 -5.25
CA PRO A 20 2.01 2.82 -4.70
C PRO A 20 3.37 2.20 -5.08
N SER A 21 3.46 0.87 -5.15
CA SER A 21 4.68 0.17 -5.60
C SER A 21 5.03 0.47 -7.07
N ALA A 22 4.03 0.53 -7.94
CA ALA A 22 4.23 0.89 -9.35
C ALA A 22 4.62 2.36 -9.51
N LEU A 23 4.03 3.25 -8.70
CA LEU A 23 4.36 4.67 -8.70
C LEU A 23 5.80 4.92 -8.21
N LEU A 24 6.22 4.24 -7.13
CA LEU A 24 7.59 4.32 -6.63
C LEU A 24 8.60 3.79 -7.64
N LEU A 25 8.31 2.65 -8.28
CA LEU A 25 9.17 2.10 -9.31
C LEU A 25 9.26 3.03 -10.52
N SER A 26 8.14 3.58 -10.97
CA SER A 26 8.11 4.59 -12.04
C SER A 26 8.95 5.82 -11.68
N TYR A 27 8.86 6.32 -10.44
CA TYR A 27 9.69 7.42 -9.96
C TYR A 27 11.19 7.11 -10.09
N ILE A 28 11.62 5.90 -9.72
CA ILE A 28 13.01 5.44 -9.91
C ILE A 28 13.38 5.37 -11.39
N LEU A 29 12.52 4.78 -12.23
CA LEU A 29 12.77 4.63 -13.66
C LEU A 29 12.73 5.95 -14.43
N HIS A 30 12.19 7.03 -13.87
CA HIS A 30 12.38 8.40 -14.36
C HIS A 30 13.75 9.01 -13.98
N GLY A 31 14.66 8.22 -13.42
CA GLY A 31 16.00 8.65 -13.06
C GLY A 31 16.11 9.22 -11.65
N ASN A 32 15.08 9.10 -10.79
CA ASN A 32 15.19 9.53 -9.40
C ASN A 32 15.81 8.42 -8.55
N ILE A 33 17.11 8.51 -8.32
CA ILE A 33 17.90 7.45 -7.69
C ILE A 33 18.07 7.75 -6.19
N PRO A 34 17.82 6.76 -5.31
CA PRO A 34 18.02 6.91 -3.88
C PRO A 34 19.49 6.81 -3.50
N PHE A 35 19.96 7.78 -2.73
CA PHE A 35 21.28 7.82 -2.10
C PHE A 35 21.17 7.85 -0.59
N TYR A 36 22.16 7.28 0.08
CA TYR A 36 22.40 7.55 1.49
C TYR A 36 22.86 9.00 1.70
N ASN A 37 22.28 9.67 2.67
CA ASN A 37 22.62 11.04 3.04
C ASN A 37 23.54 11.05 4.27
N PRO A 38 24.86 11.26 4.10
CA PRO A 38 25.79 11.30 5.23
C PRO A 38 25.62 12.53 6.13
N ARG A 39 24.86 13.55 5.70
CA ARG A 39 24.56 14.75 6.53
C ARG A 39 23.49 14.47 7.57
N THR A 40 22.66 13.46 7.35
CA THR A 40 21.66 12.93 8.29
C THR A 40 22.01 11.47 8.58
N PRO A 41 23.11 11.22 9.32
CA PRO A 41 23.62 9.87 9.50
C PRO A 41 22.62 8.98 10.21
N HIS A 42 22.64 7.70 9.86
CA HIS A 42 21.82 6.68 10.48
C HIS A 42 22.32 6.46 11.91
N PRO A 43 21.43 6.32 12.90
CA PRO A 43 21.82 6.24 14.31
C PRO A 43 22.54 4.92 14.65
N ASP A 44 22.32 3.85 13.88
CA ASP A 44 23.16 2.64 13.91
C ASP A 44 24.54 2.91 13.27
N PRO A 45 25.62 2.94 14.07
CA PRO A 45 26.95 3.27 13.56
C PRO A 45 27.50 2.22 12.60
N ILE A 46 27.11 0.94 12.73
CA ILE A 46 27.58 -0.10 11.82
C ILE A 46 26.96 0.11 10.44
N LEU A 47 25.64 0.36 10.40
CA LEU A 47 24.95 0.66 9.14
C LEU A 47 25.47 1.96 8.50
N HIS A 48 25.73 3.00 9.31
CA HIS A 48 26.33 4.25 8.82
C HIS A 48 27.70 4.00 8.16
N GLU A 49 28.59 3.29 8.83
CA GLU A 49 29.94 2.99 8.31
C GLU A 49 29.90 2.20 7.00
N LYS A 50 28.93 1.30 6.84
CA LYS A 50 28.75 0.53 5.60
C LYS A 50 28.26 1.38 4.42
N LEU A 51 27.53 2.47 4.68
CA LEU A 51 26.85 3.26 3.64
C LEU A 51 27.59 4.54 3.25
N LYS A 52 28.39 5.12 4.15
CA LYS A 52 28.99 6.45 3.96
C LYS A 52 29.89 6.57 2.71
N ASP A 53 30.58 5.49 2.34
CA ASP A 53 31.56 5.47 1.24
C ASP A 53 30.97 4.95 -0.09
N ALA A 54 29.78 4.35 -0.05
CA ALA A 54 29.07 3.83 -1.23
C ALA A 54 27.58 4.20 -1.17
N PRO A 55 27.22 5.48 -1.36
CA PRO A 55 25.90 5.97 -0.99
C PRO A 55 24.79 5.60 -1.98
N LYS A 56 25.09 5.20 -3.23
CA LYS A 56 24.05 4.88 -4.22
C LYS A 56 23.38 3.55 -3.88
N LEU A 57 22.13 3.60 -3.41
CA LEU A 57 21.50 2.45 -2.74
C LEU A 57 21.10 1.31 -3.69
N LEU A 58 20.83 1.62 -4.96
CA LEU A 58 20.38 0.61 -5.93
C LEU A 58 21.45 -0.42 -6.32
N ASP A 59 22.74 -0.13 -6.08
CA ASP A 59 23.86 -0.98 -6.48
C ASP A 59 24.42 -1.82 -5.30
N LEU A 60 23.80 -1.73 -4.12
CA LEU A 60 24.37 -2.29 -2.89
C LEU A 60 23.92 -3.73 -2.63
N ASP A 61 24.81 -4.47 -2.00
CA ASP A 61 24.55 -5.81 -1.48
C ASP A 61 23.74 -5.72 -0.17
N VAL A 62 22.43 -5.95 -0.29
CA VAL A 62 21.48 -5.88 0.83
C VAL A 62 21.83 -6.89 1.92
N ASP A 63 22.24 -8.11 1.56
CA ASP A 63 22.57 -9.16 2.54
C ASP A 63 23.77 -8.71 3.38
N LYS A 64 24.81 -8.19 2.72
CA LYS A 64 25.98 -7.62 3.41
C LYS A 64 25.63 -6.40 4.26
N LEU A 65 24.71 -5.54 3.82
CA LEU A 65 24.31 -4.37 4.62
C LEU A 65 23.59 -4.79 5.90
N THR A 66 22.73 -5.80 5.81
CA THR A 66 21.79 -6.20 6.86
C THR A 66 22.26 -7.35 7.77
N ASP A 67 23.41 -7.98 7.49
CA ASP A 67 23.94 -9.13 8.25
C ASP A 67 23.98 -8.96 9.80
N HIS A 68 24.19 -7.72 10.27
CA HIS A 68 24.28 -7.36 11.68
C HIS A 68 22.93 -7.01 12.33
N PHE A 69 21.82 -6.96 11.57
CA PHE A 69 20.53 -6.47 12.07
C PHE A 69 20.03 -7.29 13.27
N GLU A 70 20.17 -8.62 13.24
CA GLU A 70 19.75 -9.50 14.35
C GLU A 70 20.56 -9.27 15.64
N ALA A 71 21.81 -8.81 15.51
CA ALA A 71 22.70 -8.52 16.62
C ALA A 71 22.71 -7.03 17.00
N SER A 72 22.00 -6.18 16.26
CA SER A 72 21.98 -4.74 16.51
C SER A 72 21.16 -4.42 17.75
N ARG A 73 21.55 -3.33 18.42
CA ARG A 73 20.72 -2.73 19.48
C ARG A 73 19.58 -1.89 18.93
N TYR A 74 19.59 -1.61 17.62
CA TYR A 74 18.49 -0.95 16.93
C TYR A 74 17.41 -1.97 16.58
N SER A 75 16.16 -1.56 16.74
CA SER A 75 14.99 -2.41 16.53
C SER A 75 14.70 -2.55 15.03
N TYR A 76 15.36 -3.50 14.37
CA TYR A 76 15.01 -3.90 13.02
C TYR A 76 13.96 -5.00 13.04
N SER A 77 13.02 -4.97 12.08
CA SER A 77 12.04 -6.04 11.94
C SER A 77 12.71 -7.34 11.52
N THR A 78 12.51 -8.40 12.30
CA THR A 78 12.93 -9.77 11.98
C THR A 78 11.89 -10.55 11.17
N GLN A 79 10.75 -9.93 10.88
CA GLN A 79 9.62 -10.53 10.15
C GLN A 79 9.51 -9.99 8.71
N ALA A 80 10.23 -8.91 8.39
CA ALA A 80 10.25 -8.30 7.07
C ALA A 80 11.44 -8.80 6.24
N LEU A 81 11.36 -8.64 4.92
CA LEU A 81 12.52 -8.87 4.06
C LEU A 81 13.65 -7.89 4.43
N PRO A 82 14.93 -8.30 4.38
CA PRO A 82 16.04 -7.44 4.75
C PRO A 82 16.05 -6.09 4.02
N LEU A 83 15.70 -6.08 2.73
CA LEU A 83 15.56 -4.86 1.92
C LEU A 83 14.50 -3.91 2.49
N ASN A 84 13.37 -4.43 2.96
CA ASN A 84 12.29 -3.61 3.52
C ASN A 84 12.76 -3.00 4.85
N SER A 85 13.33 -3.82 5.74
CA SER A 85 13.88 -3.34 7.02
C SER A 85 14.97 -2.28 6.81
N LEU A 86 15.82 -2.45 5.79
CA LEU A 86 16.85 -1.47 5.43
C LEU A 86 16.24 -0.17 4.90
N LEU A 87 15.28 -0.24 3.97
CA LEU A 87 14.68 0.96 3.40
C LEU A 87 13.88 1.73 4.45
N ASP A 88 13.12 1.03 5.29
CA ASP A 88 12.32 1.63 6.37
C ASP A 88 13.22 2.33 7.40
N SER A 89 14.34 1.70 7.79
CA SER A 89 15.29 2.29 8.74
C SER A 89 16.04 3.49 8.16
N LEU A 90 16.30 3.51 6.85
CA LEU A 90 16.89 4.69 6.19
C LEU A 90 15.86 5.80 5.98
N ALA A 91 14.64 5.46 5.59
CA ALA A 91 13.58 6.45 5.37
C ALA A 91 13.19 7.11 6.70
N ARG A 92 13.07 6.31 7.77
CA ARG A 92 12.57 6.72 9.09
C ARG A 92 13.32 5.98 10.21
N PRO A 93 14.58 6.37 10.52
CA PRO A 93 15.40 5.68 11.52
C PRO A 93 14.81 5.64 12.94
N ASN A 94 13.88 6.56 13.25
CA ASN A 94 13.24 6.68 14.56
C ASN A 94 11.72 6.52 14.49
N ALA A 95 11.19 5.76 13.53
CA ALA A 95 9.75 5.65 13.26
C ALA A 95 8.88 5.33 14.49
N ASP A 96 9.41 4.62 15.49
CA ASP A 96 8.70 4.26 16.72
C ASP A 96 8.57 5.43 17.72
N THR A 97 9.39 6.48 17.59
CA THR A 97 9.50 7.57 18.58
C THR A 97 9.28 8.96 17.96
N ASP A 98 9.39 9.09 16.65
CA ASP A 98 9.30 10.35 15.93
C ASP A 98 8.55 10.16 14.59
N ASP A 99 7.42 10.85 14.46
CA ASP A 99 6.62 10.88 13.22
C ASP A 99 7.04 12.03 12.28
N THR A 100 8.04 12.83 12.66
CA THR A 100 8.52 13.90 11.80
C THR A 100 9.40 13.37 10.67
N GLU A 101 9.06 13.72 9.43
CA GLU A 101 9.82 13.33 8.22
C GLU A 101 11.21 14.00 8.12
N ARG A 102 11.60 14.79 9.12
CA ARG A 102 12.78 15.67 9.07
C ARG A 102 14.12 14.95 9.23
N ASN A 103 14.10 13.66 9.57
CA ASN A 103 15.29 12.89 9.95
C ASN A 103 15.59 11.73 8.99
N THR A 104 15.16 11.82 7.73
CA THR A 104 15.46 10.77 6.74
C THR A 104 16.97 10.68 6.45
N CYS A 105 17.49 9.47 6.34
CA CYS A 105 18.85 9.17 5.87
C CYS A 105 18.92 9.01 4.35
N LEU A 106 17.82 9.29 3.64
CA LEU A 106 17.73 9.19 2.19
C LEU A 106 17.85 10.57 1.53
N GLU A 107 18.53 10.61 0.39
CA GLU A 107 18.56 11.73 -0.54
C GLU A 107 18.19 11.21 -1.92
N TRP A 108 17.12 11.75 -2.52
CA TRP A 108 16.73 11.41 -3.88
C TRP A 108 17.39 12.37 -4.86
N ARG A 109 18.16 11.84 -5.81
CA ARG A 109 18.85 12.63 -6.83
C ARG A 109 18.31 12.28 -8.21
N HIS A 110 17.95 13.31 -8.97
CA HIS A 110 17.52 13.15 -10.35
C HIS A 110 18.73 13.03 -11.28
N LEU A 111 18.87 11.87 -11.91
CA LEU A 111 19.93 11.49 -12.83
C LEU A 111 19.27 11.06 -14.16
N PRO A 112 19.06 11.99 -15.12
CA PRO A 112 18.38 11.70 -16.39
C PRO A 112 19.02 10.56 -17.18
N GLU A 113 20.34 10.38 -17.08
CA GLU A 113 21.09 9.31 -17.71
C GLU A 113 20.77 7.91 -17.16
N ALA A 114 20.18 7.83 -15.96
CA ALA A 114 19.72 6.59 -15.35
C ALA A 114 18.24 6.28 -15.68
N ALA A 115 17.54 7.16 -16.39
CA ALA A 115 16.16 6.95 -16.76
C ALA A 115 16.02 5.79 -17.75
N VAL A 116 14.97 5.00 -17.57
CA VAL A 116 14.66 3.82 -18.40
C VAL A 116 13.29 4.04 -19.05
N PRO A 117 13.15 3.89 -20.37
CA PRO A 117 11.85 3.97 -21.02
C PRO A 117 10.86 2.96 -20.45
N HIS A 118 9.72 3.41 -19.96
CA HIS A 118 8.74 2.53 -19.33
C HIS A 118 7.31 3.04 -19.47
N VAL A 119 6.36 2.18 -19.15
CA VAL A 119 4.95 2.53 -19.00
C VAL A 119 4.34 1.75 -17.84
N VAL A 120 3.47 2.42 -17.08
CA VAL A 120 2.65 1.86 -16.01
C VAL A 120 1.23 1.70 -16.53
N LEU A 121 0.72 0.47 -16.52
CA LEU A 121 -0.63 0.13 -16.98
C LEU A 121 -1.42 -0.43 -15.80
N GLY A 122 -2.44 0.29 -15.34
CA GLY A 122 -3.29 -0.18 -14.24
C GLY A 122 -4.77 -0.12 -14.57
N ASP A 123 -5.50 -1.13 -14.12
CA ASP A 123 -6.95 -1.26 -14.25
C ASP A 123 -7.71 -0.25 -13.36
N ALA A 124 -7.13 0.13 -12.23
CA ALA A 124 -7.73 1.12 -11.35
C ALA A 124 -7.93 2.46 -12.11
N PRO A 125 -9.07 3.16 -11.88
CA PRO A 125 -9.47 4.32 -12.68
C PRO A 125 -8.53 5.52 -12.51
N ARG A 126 -7.73 5.55 -11.44
CA ARG A 126 -6.74 6.58 -11.13
C ARG A 126 -5.50 5.95 -10.48
N PRO A 127 -4.37 6.66 -10.44
CA PRO A 127 -3.20 6.23 -9.66
C PRO A 127 -3.54 5.98 -8.19
N GLY A 128 -2.96 4.94 -7.61
CA GLY A 128 -3.22 4.50 -6.23
C GLY A 128 -3.70 3.04 -6.12
N GLY A 129 -4.01 2.38 -7.24
CA GLY A 129 -4.42 0.97 -7.25
C GLY A 129 -5.65 0.74 -6.37
N GLN A 130 -5.60 -0.27 -5.49
CA GLN A 130 -6.70 -0.61 -4.58
C GLN A 130 -7.19 0.55 -3.70
N TRP A 131 -6.36 1.57 -3.43
CA TRP A 131 -6.77 2.73 -2.63
C TRP A 131 -7.86 3.56 -3.33
N THR A 132 -7.96 3.47 -4.65
CA THR A 132 -8.96 4.19 -5.44
C THR A 132 -10.35 3.54 -5.42
N GLU A 133 -10.48 2.40 -4.74
CA GLU A 133 -11.76 1.72 -4.53
C GLU A 133 -12.18 1.82 -3.07
N CYS A 134 -13.48 1.89 -2.81
CA CYS A 134 -14.03 1.70 -1.46
C CYS A 134 -14.61 0.29 -1.36
N PRO A 135 -14.05 -0.58 -0.49
CA PRO A 135 -14.57 -1.91 -0.28
C PRO A 135 -16.07 -1.91 0.07
N LYS A 136 -16.75 -3.03 -0.22
CA LYS A 136 -18.16 -3.18 0.14
C LYS A 136 -18.32 -3.13 1.65
N ARG A 137 -19.39 -2.47 2.13
CA ARG A 137 -19.72 -2.31 3.56
C ARG A 137 -18.72 -1.46 4.36
N THR A 138 -17.82 -0.76 3.69
CA THR A 138 -16.91 0.21 4.32
C THR A 138 -17.25 1.64 3.90
N THR A 139 -16.62 2.65 4.51
CA THR A 139 -16.73 4.06 4.10
C THR A 139 -15.39 4.63 3.63
N TRP A 140 -15.45 5.72 2.88
CA TRP A 140 -14.27 6.49 2.47
C TRP A 140 -13.54 7.16 3.64
N ASP A 141 -14.20 7.28 4.80
CA ASP A 141 -13.71 8.02 5.96
C ASP A 141 -13.01 7.10 6.98
N ILE A 142 -12.87 5.80 6.68
CA ILE A 142 -12.03 4.90 7.49
C ILE A 142 -10.59 5.41 7.44
N GLN A 143 -9.99 5.50 8.63
CA GLN A 143 -8.59 5.89 8.80
C GLN A 143 -7.64 4.73 8.54
N SER A 144 -6.50 5.01 7.90
CA SER A 144 -5.39 4.06 7.75
C SER A 144 -4.87 3.54 9.09
N LEU A 145 -4.20 2.39 9.09
CA LEU A 145 -3.45 1.93 10.27
C LEU A 145 -2.16 2.72 10.44
N SER A 146 -1.47 2.96 9.33
CA SER A 146 -0.23 3.71 9.29
C SER A 146 -0.48 5.21 9.39
N TYR A 147 0.47 5.92 10.00
CA TYR A 147 0.49 7.39 9.96
C TYR A 147 0.79 7.88 8.54
N ALA A 148 0.38 9.11 8.24
CA ALA A 148 0.50 9.72 6.92
C ALA A 148 1.92 9.63 6.35
N GLY A 149 2.93 9.85 7.19
CA GLY A 149 4.32 9.75 6.77
C GLY A 149 4.70 8.36 6.25
N MET A 150 4.21 7.28 6.87
CA MET A 150 4.47 5.91 6.42
C MET A 150 3.79 5.57 5.09
N LEU A 151 2.91 6.44 4.60
CA LEU A 151 2.23 6.32 3.31
C LEU A 151 2.82 7.27 2.24
N SER A 152 3.78 8.12 2.63
CA SER A 152 4.48 9.03 1.72
C SER A 152 5.32 8.26 0.71
N LEU A 153 5.23 8.67 -0.56
CA LEU A 153 6.13 8.29 -1.64
C LEU A 153 7.29 9.29 -1.74
N PRO A 154 8.44 8.87 -2.29
CA PRO A 154 9.60 9.72 -2.40
C PRO A 154 9.38 10.93 -3.32
N GLY A 155 10.04 12.04 -3.02
CA GLY A 155 9.98 13.27 -3.83
C GLY A 155 8.74 14.14 -3.62
N TYR A 156 7.67 13.61 -3.02
CA TYR A 156 6.50 14.40 -2.65
C TYR A 156 5.73 13.73 -1.52
N SER A 157 5.91 14.20 -0.29
CA SER A 157 5.37 13.57 0.90
C SER A 157 3.89 13.88 1.14
N PHE A 158 3.24 13.10 2.01
CA PHE A 158 1.86 13.37 2.41
C PHE A 158 1.72 14.73 3.13
N ALA A 159 2.75 15.13 3.89
CA ALA A 159 2.76 16.42 4.58
C ALA A 159 2.90 17.59 3.60
N GLU A 160 3.71 17.43 2.55
CA GLU A 160 3.82 18.39 1.43
C GLU A 160 2.49 18.49 0.69
N TYR A 161 1.89 17.36 0.33
CA TYR A 161 0.57 17.32 -0.28
C TYR A 161 -0.50 18.04 0.55
N HIS A 162 -0.54 17.79 1.86
CA HIS A 162 -1.50 18.46 2.74
C HIS A 162 -1.26 19.98 2.79
N GLN A 163 0.00 20.41 2.86
CA GLN A 163 0.36 21.83 2.86
C GLN A 163 -0.05 22.51 1.55
N ASP A 164 0.21 21.89 0.41
CA ASP A 164 -0.14 22.43 -0.91
C ASP A 164 -1.66 22.48 -1.13
N ARG A 165 -2.37 21.46 -0.64
CA ARG A 165 -3.82 21.35 -0.85
C ARG A 165 -4.64 22.21 0.10
N PHE A 166 -4.22 22.32 1.36
CA PHE A 166 -5.02 22.95 2.43
C PHE A 166 -4.36 24.19 3.04
N GLY A 167 -3.14 24.56 2.61
CA GLY A 167 -2.43 25.74 3.11
C GLY A 167 -2.00 25.64 4.57
N SER A 168 -2.03 24.45 5.18
CA SER A 168 -1.72 24.25 6.60
C SER A 168 -0.88 23.00 6.84
N LYS A 169 -0.11 23.03 7.94
CA LYS A 169 0.75 21.91 8.33
C LYS A 169 -0.10 20.72 8.76
N LEU A 170 0.25 19.53 8.26
CA LEU A 170 -0.35 18.28 8.69
C LEU A 170 -0.06 18.05 10.19
N PRO A 171 -1.08 17.76 11.03
CA PRO A 171 -0.86 17.40 12.42
C PRO A 171 0.01 16.13 12.56
N PRO A 172 0.87 16.04 13.59
CA PRO A 172 1.65 14.83 13.84
C PRO A 172 0.73 13.65 14.18
N PHE A 173 1.18 12.44 13.88
CA PHE A 173 0.46 11.18 14.09
C PHE A 173 -0.90 11.12 13.38
N THR A 174 -1.05 11.86 12.27
CA THR A 174 -2.29 11.84 11.48
C THR A 174 -2.44 10.50 10.79
N ARG A 175 -3.60 9.85 10.98
CA ARG A 175 -4.03 8.67 10.22
C ARG A 175 -5.02 9.13 9.15
N PRO A 176 -4.57 9.32 7.89
CA PRO A 176 -5.44 9.83 6.85
C PRO A 176 -6.57 8.84 6.56
N SER A 177 -7.71 9.39 6.17
CA SER A 177 -8.83 8.62 5.63
C SER A 177 -8.43 7.95 4.31
N ARG A 178 -9.14 6.88 3.96
CA ARG A 178 -8.99 6.22 2.65
C ARG A 178 -9.12 7.20 1.48
N ARG A 179 -10.04 8.17 1.61
CA ARG A 179 -10.22 9.23 0.61
C ARG A 179 -8.96 10.08 0.44
N GLU A 180 -8.41 10.58 1.54
CA GLU A 180 -7.21 11.42 1.51
C GLU A 180 -6.02 10.66 0.91
N ILE A 181 -5.90 9.35 1.19
CA ILE A 181 -4.86 8.49 0.60
C ILE A 181 -5.05 8.33 -0.91
N ALA A 182 -6.29 8.09 -1.36
CA ALA A 182 -6.60 7.98 -2.77
C ALA A 182 -6.31 9.30 -3.52
N ASP A 183 -6.65 10.43 -2.91
CA ASP A 183 -6.42 11.76 -3.48
C ASP A 183 -4.91 12.08 -3.54
N TYR A 184 -4.15 11.74 -2.50
CA TYR A 184 -2.69 11.87 -2.48
C TYR A 184 -2.03 11.07 -3.61
N TYR A 185 -2.31 9.78 -3.73
CA TYR A 185 -1.71 8.96 -4.79
C TYR A 185 -2.18 9.38 -6.19
N THR A 186 -3.39 9.90 -6.34
CA THR A 186 -3.87 10.47 -7.61
C THR A 186 -3.05 11.71 -8.01
N ALA A 187 -2.70 12.57 -7.04
CA ALA A 187 -1.93 13.78 -7.29
C ALA A 187 -0.43 13.52 -7.49
N TYR A 188 0.10 12.45 -6.91
CA TYR A 188 1.54 12.16 -6.86
C TYR A 188 2.22 12.19 -8.24
N PRO A 189 1.74 11.49 -9.30
CA PRO A 189 2.44 11.46 -10.58
C PRO A 189 2.69 12.84 -11.20
N ALA A 190 1.73 13.76 -11.04
CA ALA A 190 1.86 15.12 -11.54
C ALA A 190 2.84 15.94 -10.70
N ALA A 191 2.82 15.76 -9.37
CA ALA A 191 3.70 16.47 -8.46
C ALA A 191 5.19 16.13 -8.68
N VAL A 192 5.49 14.87 -9.02
CA VAL A 192 6.87 14.40 -9.22
C VAL A 192 7.28 14.26 -10.69
N GLY A 193 6.40 14.64 -11.63
CA GLY A 193 6.74 14.68 -13.06
C GLY A 193 6.84 13.32 -13.76
N ILE A 194 6.02 12.35 -13.38
CA ILE A 194 6.01 10.98 -13.97
C ILE A 194 4.69 10.62 -14.67
N SER A 195 3.77 11.59 -14.81
CA SER A 195 2.41 11.37 -15.34
C SER A 195 2.37 10.84 -16.78
N ASP A 196 3.35 11.17 -17.62
CA ASP A 196 3.45 10.75 -19.01
C ASP A 196 3.60 9.23 -19.18
N SER A 197 4.16 8.57 -18.17
CA SER A 197 4.33 7.12 -18.15
C SER A 197 3.16 6.37 -17.49
N VAL A 198 2.20 7.04 -16.87
CA VAL A 198 1.13 6.39 -16.09
C VAL A 198 -0.20 6.38 -16.85
N ARG A 199 -0.71 5.18 -17.14
CA ARG A 199 -2.01 4.97 -17.77
C ARG A 199 -2.94 4.18 -16.83
N SER A 200 -4.11 4.76 -16.60
CA SER A 200 -5.14 4.24 -15.71
C SER A 200 -6.36 3.76 -16.50
N ALA A 201 -7.21 2.95 -15.87
CA ALA A 201 -8.35 2.30 -16.52
C ALA A 201 -7.97 1.39 -17.72
N GLU A 202 -6.78 0.80 -17.68
CA GLU A 202 -6.24 -0.07 -18.73
C GLU A 202 -6.00 -1.49 -18.20
N THR A 203 -6.80 -2.45 -18.67
CA THR A 203 -6.68 -3.86 -18.27
C THR A 203 -5.68 -4.61 -19.15
N VAL A 204 -4.59 -5.07 -18.54
CA VAL A 204 -3.59 -5.91 -19.21
C VAL A 204 -4.10 -7.34 -19.35
N ALA A 205 -4.08 -7.88 -20.57
CA ALA A 205 -4.50 -9.23 -20.88
C ALA A 205 -3.66 -9.83 -22.01
N ASN A 206 -3.67 -11.16 -22.11
CA ASN A 206 -3.00 -11.92 -23.18
C ASN A 206 -1.50 -11.59 -23.30
N VAL A 207 -0.81 -11.68 -22.17
CA VAL A 207 0.65 -11.53 -22.10
C VAL A 207 1.32 -12.82 -22.56
N SER A 208 2.30 -12.71 -23.44
CA SER A 208 3.10 -13.82 -23.94
C SER A 208 4.58 -13.51 -23.83
N ARG A 209 5.41 -14.54 -23.61
CA ARG A 209 6.86 -14.41 -23.62
C ARG A 209 7.37 -14.48 -25.06
N THR A 210 8.35 -13.66 -25.39
CA THR A 210 9.06 -13.66 -26.68
C THR A 210 10.54 -13.94 -26.46
N ASP A 211 11.32 -14.07 -27.54
CA ASP A 211 12.76 -14.35 -27.46
C ASP A 211 13.54 -13.23 -26.74
N SER A 212 13.05 -11.99 -26.82
CA SER A 212 13.71 -10.79 -26.28
C SER A 212 12.94 -10.09 -25.15
N GLY A 213 11.88 -10.72 -24.62
CA GLY A 213 11.06 -10.14 -23.56
C GLY A 213 9.62 -10.63 -23.54
N PHE A 214 8.66 -9.71 -23.64
CA PHE A 214 7.24 -9.95 -23.52
C PHE A 214 6.43 -9.16 -24.56
N TYR A 215 5.31 -9.73 -24.98
CA TYR A 215 4.31 -9.08 -25.81
C TYR A 215 2.96 -9.06 -25.09
N ILE A 216 2.32 -7.90 -25.06
CA ILE A 216 1.05 -7.63 -24.39
C ILE A 216 -0.01 -7.36 -25.45
N ALA A 217 -0.80 -8.38 -25.79
CA ALA A 217 -1.71 -8.28 -26.93
C ALA A 217 -2.86 -7.28 -26.71
N SER A 218 -3.31 -7.06 -25.47
CA SER A 218 -4.38 -6.07 -25.20
C SER A 218 -3.98 -4.61 -25.50
N HIS A 219 -2.68 -4.33 -25.58
CA HIS A 219 -2.15 -2.98 -25.83
C HIS A 219 -1.29 -2.90 -27.09
N ASN A 220 -1.13 -4.01 -27.82
CA ASN A 220 -0.22 -4.12 -28.95
C ASN A 220 1.18 -3.54 -28.61
N LEU A 221 1.75 -4.03 -27.49
CA LEU A 221 2.95 -3.46 -26.86
C LEU A 221 3.97 -4.57 -26.57
N SER A 222 5.22 -4.32 -26.95
CA SER A 222 6.37 -5.19 -26.66
C SER A 222 7.29 -4.55 -25.64
N CYS A 223 7.79 -5.33 -24.68
CA CYS A 223 8.78 -4.86 -23.72
C CYS A 223 9.88 -5.89 -23.41
N LYS A 224 11.04 -5.41 -22.92
CA LYS A 224 12.13 -6.29 -22.48
C LYS A 224 11.83 -6.88 -21.11
N PHE A 225 11.33 -6.05 -20.20
CA PHE A 225 11.00 -6.43 -18.83
C PHE A 225 9.53 -6.19 -18.54
N LEU A 226 8.92 -7.14 -17.84
CA LEU A 226 7.55 -7.05 -17.35
C LEU A 226 7.57 -7.16 -15.82
N VAL A 227 7.03 -6.16 -15.14
CA VAL A 227 6.94 -6.11 -13.68
C VAL A 227 5.47 -6.24 -13.27
N LEU A 228 5.15 -7.23 -12.43
CA LEU A 228 3.80 -7.41 -11.89
C LEU A 228 3.68 -6.71 -10.54
N ALA A 229 3.08 -5.53 -10.54
CA ALA A 229 2.73 -4.72 -9.38
C ALA A 229 1.19 -4.61 -9.20
N SER A 230 0.46 -5.65 -9.61
CA SER A 230 -1.01 -5.68 -9.69
C SER A 230 -1.71 -5.84 -8.34
N GLY A 231 -0.97 -6.08 -7.26
CA GLY A 231 -1.52 -6.38 -5.95
C GLY A 231 -2.12 -7.80 -5.86
N ILE A 232 -2.46 -8.22 -4.64
CA ILE A 232 -2.94 -9.58 -4.33
C ILE A 232 -4.21 -9.60 -3.45
N PHE A 233 -4.84 -8.44 -3.24
CA PHE A 233 -5.97 -8.27 -2.32
C PHE A 233 -7.28 -7.85 -3.00
N THR A 234 -7.30 -7.76 -4.33
CA THR A 234 -8.49 -7.36 -5.09
C THR A 234 -9.48 -8.51 -5.29
N GLU A 235 -8.99 -9.74 -5.44
CA GLU A 235 -9.82 -10.92 -5.65
C GLU A 235 -10.39 -11.47 -4.33
N PRO A 236 -11.71 -11.41 -4.09
CA PRO A 236 -12.30 -11.91 -2.85
C PRO A 236 -12.17 -13.42 -2.74
N LYS A 237 -11.74 -13.90 -1.57
CA LYS A 237 -11.78 -15.34 -1.29
C LYS A 237 -13.24 -15.80 -1.23
N PRO A 238 -13.63 -16.84 -1.99
CA PRO A 238 -15.02 -17.29 -2.00
C PRO A 238 -15.45 -17.82 -0.63
N ALA A 239 -16.73 -17.61 -0.31
CA ALA A 239 -17.32 -18.16 0.91
C ALA A 239 -17.27 -19.70 0.87
N ARG A 240 -17.02 -20.32 2.03
CA ARG A 240 -17.07 -21.78 2.18
C ARG A 240 -18.48 -22.30 1.86
N PRO A 241 -18.65 -23.55 1.39
CA PRO A 241 -19.96 -24.09 1.00
C PRO A 241 -21.06 -23.89 2.04
N LEU A 242 -20.77 -24.08 3.33
CA LEU A 242 -21.72 -23.88 4.42
C LEU A 242 -22.23 -22.43 4.57
N LEU A 243 -21.47 -21.45 4.08
CA LEU A 243 -21.80 -20.03 4.15
C LEU A 243 -22.35 -19.50 2.82
N GLN A 244 -22.25 -20.24 1.72
CA GLN A 244 -22.77 -19.80 0.42
C GLN A 244 -24.26 -19.45 0.43
N PRO A 245 -25.15 -20.22 1.10
CA PRO A 245 -26.57 -19.87 1.16
C PRO A 245 -26.85 -18.50 1.83
N LEU A 246 -25.92 -18.00 2.65
CA LEU A 246 -26.06 -16.69 3.30
C LEU A 246 -25.87 -15.53 2.31
N LEU A 247 -25.19 -15.76 1.19
CA LEU A 247 -24.98 -14.74 0.15
C LEU A 247 -26.25 -14.46 -0.66
N ASP A 248 -27.17 -15.43 -0.70
CA ASP A 248 -28.44 -15.34 -1.42
C ASP A 248 -29.55 -14.66 -0.59
N ILE A 249 -29.29 -14.37 0.70
CA ILE A 249 -30.24 -13.69 1.57
C ILE A 249 -30.41 -12.24 1.08
N PRO A 250 -31.63 -11.80 0.71
CA PRO A 250 -31.85 -10.44 0.25
C PRO A 250 -31.48 -9.44 1.34
N ALA A 251 -30.60 -8.50 1.01
CA ALA A 251 -30.33 -7.38 1.90
C ALA A 251 -31.59 -6.51 2.01
N SER A 252 -32.19 -6.42 3.22
CA SER A 252 -33.25 -5.44 3.49
C SER A 252 -32.67 -4.03 3.24
N ARG A 253 -33.30 -3.30 2.32
CA ARG A 253 -32.90 -1.93 1.95
C ARG A 253 -33.59 -0.87 2.80
N SER A 254 -34.19 -1.26 3.94
CA SER A 254 -34.87 -0.30 4.80
C SER A 254 -33.88 0.75 5.31
N THR A 255 -34.18 2.01 5.02
CA THR A 255 -33.44 3.17 5.51
C THR A 255 -33.85 3.57 6.92
N GLN A 256 -34.96 3.03 7.44
CA GLN A 256 -35.42 3.31 8.80
C GLN A 256 -34.62 2.50 9.82
N PRO A 257 -34.00 3.16 10.83
CA PRO A 257 -33.27 2.54 11.94
C PRO A 257 -33.96 1.32 12.56
N ALA A 258 -35.25 1.46 12.87
CA ALA A 258 -36.04 0.44 13.56
C ALA A 258 -36.34 -0.81 12.71
N ALA A 259 -36.16 -0.74 11.40
CA ALA A 259 -36.47 -1.82 10.44
C ALA A 259 -35.22 -2.34 9.71
N ARG A 260 -34.01 -1.98 10.17
CA ARG A 260 -32.75 -2.50 9.62
C ARG A 260 -32.48 -3.90 10.13
N ASN A 261 -32.18 -4.81 9.20
CA ASN A 261 -31.70 -6.14 9.55
C ASN A 261 -30.35 -6.05 10.28
N PRO A 262 -30.07 -6.98 11.22
CA PRO A 262 -28.74 -7.12 11.78
C PRO A 262 -27.69 -7.34 10.69
N LEU A 263 -26.50 -6.77 10.88
CA LEU A 263 -25.33 -7.01 10.04
C LEU A 263 -24.61 -8.26 10.53
N LEU A 264 -24.49 -9.28 9.68
CA LEU A 264 -23.64 -10.44 9.93
C LEU A 264 -22.25 -10.20 9.34
N VAL A 265 -21.22 -10.26 10.19
CA VAL A 265 -19.81 -10.18 9.79
C VAL A 265 -19.13 -11.49 10.14
N ILE A 266 -18.45 -12.12 9.17
CA ILE A 266 -17.73 -13.38 9.36
C ILE A 266 -16.25 -13.16 9.06
N GLY A 267 -15.39 -13.49 10.02
CA GLY A 267 -13.94 -13.33 9.94
C GLY A 267 -13.43 -12.26 10.91
N SER A 268 -12.11 -12.20 11.07
CA SER A 268 -11.45 -11.37 12.09
C SER A 268 -10.27 -10.56 11.56
N GLY A 269 -10.16 -10.42 10.24
CA GLY A 269 -9.15 -9.54 9.62
C GLY A 269 -9.60 -8.08 9.58
N PHE A 270 -8.73 -7.23 9.04
CA PHE A 270 -8.97 -5.79 8.89
C PHE A 270 -10.29 -5.45 8.20
N SER A 271 -10.65 -6.15 7.12
CA SER A 271 -11.92 -5.92 6.42
C SER A 271 -13.16 -6.17 7.30
N ALA A 272 -13.09 -7.12 8.24
CA ALA A 272 -14.19 -7.37 9.17
C ALA A 272 -14.32 -6.23 10.18
N ALA A 273 -13.20 -5.78 10.74
CA ALA A 273 -13.18 -4.67 11.68
C ALA A 273 -13.63 -3.36 11.03
N ASP A 274 -13.15 -3.07 9.82
CA ASP A 274 -13.53 -1.87 9.06
C ASP A 274 -15.02 -1.87 8.70
N ALA A 275 -15.59 -3.03 8.38
CA ALA A 275 -17.03 -3.18 8.13
C ALA A 275 -17.86 -2.93 9.40
N ILE A 276 -17.37 -3.35 10.57
CA ILE A 276 -18.03 -3.08 11.87
C ILE A 276 -17.96 -1.59 12.21
N ILE A 277 -16.79 -0.97 12.08
CA ILE A 277 -16.59 0.47 12.35
C ILE A 277 -17.43 1.33 11.41
N SER A 278 -17.57 0.89 10.15
CA SER A 278 -18.37 1.57 9.13
C SER A 278 -19.88 1.39 9.28
N ALA A 279 -20.32 0.46 10.13
CA ALA A 279 -21.75 0.22 10.33
C ALA A 279 -22.41 1.43 11.03
N PRO A 280 -23.65 1.77 10.68
CA PRO A 280 -24.44 2.77 11.42
C PRO A 280 -24.47 2.48 12.92
N LYS A 281 -24.38 3.51 13.75
CA LYS A 281 -24.28 3.38 15.22
C LYS A 281 -25.46 2.63 15.86
N ASP A 282 -26.61 2.65 15.20
CA ASP A 282 -27.88 2.02 15.58
C ASP A 282 -28.08 0.61 15.03
N GLN A 283 -27.20 0.14 14.13
CA GLN A 283 -27.34 -1.17 13.51
C GLN A 283 -26.82 -2.28 14.44
N LYS A 284 -27.65 -3.30 14.69
CA LYS A 284 -27.25 -4.50 15.42
C LYS A 284 -26.24 -5.30 14.60
N ILE A 285 -25.20 -5.82 15.25
CA ILE A 285 -24.14 -6.60 14.59
C ILE A 285 -24.04 -8.00 15.22
N ILE A 286 -23.96 -9.01 14.37
CA ILE A 286 -23.60 -10.39 14.73
C ILE A 286 -22.20 -10.62 14.16
N HIS A 287 -21.21 -10.82 15.01
CA HIS A 287 -19.82 -11.01 14.59
C HIS A 287 -19.36 -12.44 14.90
N ILE A 288 -19.07 -13.19 13.85
CA ILE A 288 -18.62 -14.58 13.93
C ILE A 288 -17.14 -14.64 13.53
N PHE A 289 -16.30 -15.18 14.40
CA PHE A 289 -14.89 -15.34 14.12
C PHE A 289 -14.34 -16.58 14.83
N LYS A 290 -13.18 -17.02 14.36
CA LYS A 290 -12.46 -18.17 14.89
C LYS A 290 -11.06 -17.74 15.32
N TRP A 291 -10.82 -17.75 16.62
CA TRP A 291 -9.52 -17.56 17.24
C TRP A 291 -9.20 -18.77 18.12
N ASP A 292 -7.94 -19.17 18.14
CA ASP A 292 -7.38 -20.15 19.08
C ASP A 292 -5.91 -19.80 19.34
N ASP A 293 -5.24 -20.52 20.24
CA ASP A 293 -3.84 -20.24 20.59
C ASP A 293 -2.89 -20.32 19.37
N LYS A 294 -3.27 -21.08 18.34
CA LYS A 294 -2.52 -21.21 17.08
C LYS A 294 -2.93 -20.17 16.03
N ARG A 295 -4.04 -19.47 16.24
CA ARG A 295 -4.65 -18.47 15.35
C ARG A 295 -5.15 -17.28 16.17
N PRO A 296 -4.23 -16.49 16.75
CA PRO A 296 -4.61 -15.28 17.46
C PRO A 296 -5.25 -14.26 16.51
N SER A 297 -5.97 -13.28 17.06
CA SER A 297 -6.50 -12.17 16.27
C SER A 297 -5.38 -11.42 15.55
N PRO A 298 -5.48 -11.18 14.22
CA PRO A 298 -4.50 -10.36 13.50
C PRO A 298 -4.53 -8.90 13.96
N LEU A 299 -5.61 -8.47 14.63
CA LEU A 299 -5.79 -7.12 15.15
C LEU A 299 -5.11 -6.92 16.51
N LYS A 300 -4.66 -8.01 17.17
CA LYS A 300 -4.04 -7.94 18.51
C LYS A 300 -2.76 -7.10 18.54
N ALA A 301 -2.03 -7.06 17.42
CA ALA A 301 -0.81 -6.27 17.27
C ALA A 301 -1.06 -4.80 16.88
N CYS A 302 -2.32 -4.41 16.65
CA CYS A 302 -2.65 -3.05 16.24
C CYS A 302 -2.73 -2.10 17.44
N HIS A 303 -2.44 -0.83 17.19
CA HIS A 303 -2.60 0.21 18.19
C HIS A 303 -4.07 0.29 18.67
N GLN A 304 -4.29 0.44 19.98
CA GLN A 304 -5.63 0.38 20.57
C GLN A 304 -6.59 1.44 20.01
N GLN A 305 -6.05 2.58 19.56
CA GLN A 305 -6.83 3.64 18.91
C GLN A 305 -7.27 3.30 17.49
N ALA A 306 -6.65 2.31 16.84
CA ALA A 306 -7.05 1.85 15.50
C ALA A 306 -8.28 0.95 15.55
N TYR A 307 -8.30 0.03 16.52
CA TYR A 307 -9.37 -0.94 16.69
C TYR A 307 -9.69 -1.13 18.18
N PRO A 308 -10.33 -0.15 18.84
CA PRO A 308 -10.58 -0.22 20.28
C PRO A 308 -11.41 -1.44 20.69
N GLU A 309 -12.37 -1.86 19.85
CA GLU A 309 -13.21 -3.05 20.10
C GLU A 309 -12.46 -4.40 20.02
N TYR A 310 -11.22 -4.40 19.52
CA TYR A 310 -10.40 -5.60 19.33
C TYR A 310 -9.13 -5.62 20.19
N ALA A 311 -8.85 -4.53 20.89
CA ALA A 311 -7.66 -4.32 21.69
C ALA A 311 -7.78 -4.82 23.13
N GLU A 312 -9.00 -4.98 23.65
CA GLU A 312 -9.22 -5.57 24.96
C GLU A 312 -9.10 -7.09 24.90
N SER A 313 -8.41 -7.67 25.88
CA SER A 313 -8.29 -9.12 26.10
C SER A 313 -9.63 -9.70 26.57
N GLY A 314 -10.62 -9.74 25.67
CA GLY A 314 -11.94 -10.31 25.94
C GLY A 314 -12.96 -9.88 24.89
N PRO A 315 -14.03 -10.68 24.67
CA PRO A 315 -15.11 -10.32 23.76
C PRO A 315 -16.02 -9.31 24.45
N VAL A 316 -15.60 -8.05 24.53
CA VAL A 316 -16.46 -6.95 25.00
C VAL A 316 -16.63 -5.96 23.85
N SER A 317 -17.24 -6.42 22.75
CA SER A 317 -17.95 -5.48 21.89
C SER A 317 -19.31 -5.23 22.54
N THR A 318 -19.57 -3.99 22.95
CA THR A 318 -20.89 -3.57 23.43
C THR A 318 -21.91 -3.44 22.28
N ARG A 319 -21.47 -3.61 21.02
CA ARG A 319 -22.30 -3.49 19.80
C ARG A 319 -22.41 -4.75 18.95
N ALA A 320 -21.43 -5.63 19.02
CA ALA A 320 -21.43 -6.92 18.32
C ALA A 320 -21.58 -8.05 19.34
N CYS A 321 -22.53 -8.95 19.11
CA CYS A 321 -22.60 -10.19 19.88
C CYS A 321 -21.56 -11.16 19.29
N PRO A 322 -20.45 -11.46 19.99
CA PRO A 322 -19.39 -12.29 19.47
C PRO A 322 -19.78 -13.76 19.61
N ILE A 323 -19.73 -14.51 18.51
CA ILE A 323 -19.97 -15.95 18.54
C ILE A 323 -18.67 -16.67 18.18
N HIS A 324 -18.06 -17.29 19.18
CA HIS A 324 -16.88 -18.14 19.02
C HIS A 324 -17.27 -19.52 18.46
N TRP A 325 -16.58 -19.96 17.42
CA TRP A 325 -16.68 -21.28 16.77
C TRP A 325 -15.29 -21.89 16.50
#